data_AF-A0A3D3UHB5-F1
#
_entry.id   AF-A0A3D3UHB5-F1
#
_cell.length_a   1.000
_cell.length_b   1.000
_cell.length_c   1.000
_cell.angle_alpha   90.00
_cell.angle_beta   90.00
_cell.angle_gamma   90.00
#
_symmetry.space_group_name_H-M   'P 1'
#
loop_
_entity.id
_entity.type
_entity.pdbx_description
1 polymer ?
#
loop_
_entity_poly.entity_id
_entity_poly.type
_entity_poly.pdbx_seq_one_letter_code
_entity_poly.pdbx_strand_id
1 'polypeptide(L)' 'FCANIETIRQAISKLLGTELFSPEIYFLSQMPAEMEVNEVIAVVIMALSLSVLATLYPAFRAARLDPVEALRYE' A
#
# COMPACT_ATOMS: atom_id res chain seq x y z
N PHE A 1 4.67 8.19 -2.03
CA PHE A 1 6.05 8.24 -1.49
C PHE A 1 7.03 8.54 -2.62
N CYS A 2 7.09 7.70 -3.66
CA CYS A 2 7.96 7.90 -4.84
C CYS A 2 7.83 9.27 -5.50
N ALA A 3 6.62 9.80 -5.72
CA ALA A 3 6.43 11.12 -6.34
C ALA A 3 6.97 12.31 -5.52
N ASN A 4 7.04 12.18 -4.20
CA ASN A 4 7.47 13.26 -3.31
C ASN A 4 8.94 13.13 -2.90
N ILE A 5 9.61 12.02 -3.24
CA ILE A 5 10.95 11.72 -2.76
C ILE A 5 11.97 12.75 -3.26
N GLU A 6 11.79 13.25 -4.48
CA GLU A 6 12.68 14.24 -5.07
C GLU A 6 12.51 15.62 -4.42
N THR A 7 11.27 16.04 -4.16
CA THR A 7 10.99 17.30 -3.44
C THR A 7 11.53 17.27 -2.02
N ILE A 8 11.36 16.15 -1.32
CA ILE A 8 11.89 15.97 0.04
C ILE A 8 13.42 15.96 0.02
N ARG A 9 14.06 15.23 -0.93
CA ARG A 9 15.51 15.24 -1.11
C ARG A 9 16.04 16.65 -1.31
N GLN A 10 15.44 17.42 -2.22
CA GLN A 10 15.85 18.80 -2.48
C GLN A 10 15.65 19.72 -1.27
N ALA A 11 14.55 19.59 -0.54
CA ALA A 11 14.29 20.39 0.66
C ALA A 11 15.31 20.11 1.76
N ILE A 12 15.63 18.84 1.99
CA ILE A 12 16.62 18.43 3.00
C ILE A 12 18.03 18.82 2.54
N SER A 13 18.39 18.64 1.26
CA SER A 13 19.68 19.10 0.72
C SER A 13 19.87 20.62 0.88
N LYS A 14 18.81 21.41 0.66
CA LYS A 14 18.85 22.87 0.89
C LYS A 14 18.99 23.24 2.36
N LEU A 15 18.36 22.50 3.26
CA LEU A 15 18.45 22.72 4.70
C LEU A 15 19.82 22.37 5.27
N LEU A 16 20.42 21.26 4.81
CA LEU A 16 21.72 20.81 5.28
C LEU A 16 22.89 21.45 4.52
N GLY A 17 22.65 22.13 3.40
CA GLY A 17 23.70 22.74 2.57
C GLY A 17 24.65 21.73 1.95
N THR A 18 24.29 20.44 1.96
CA THR A 18 25.09 19.32 1.46
C THR A 18 24.28 18.52 0.44
N GLU A 19 24.95 17.98 -0.57
CA GLU A 19 24.32 17.03 -1.47
C GLU A 19 24.20 15.67 -0.77
N LEU A 20 23.01 15.34 -0.25
CA LEU A 20 22.71 14.06 0.42
C LEU A 20 23.14 12.82 -0.37
N PHE A 21 23.16 12.93 -1.70
CA PHE A 21 23.62 11.89 -2.61
C PHE A 21 24.55 12.55 -3.64
N SER A 22 25.85 12.67 -3.32
CA SER A 22 26.84 13.16 -4.29
C SER A 22 26.91 12.20 -5.48
N PRO A 23 26.69 12.67 -6.72
CA PRO A 23 26.77 11.85 -7.94
C PRO A 23 28.15 11.21 -8.14
N GLU A 24 29.20 11.78 -7.54
CA GLU A 24 30.59 11.32 -7.68
C GLU A 24 30.86 10.01 -6.94
N ILE A 25 30.15 9.76 -5.84
CA ILE A 25 30.34 8.56 -5.00
C ILE A 25 29.30 7.49 -5.35
N TYR A 26 28.08 7.90 -5.69
CA TYR A 26 26.97 6.98 -5.91
C TYR A 26 26.58 6.80 -7.38
N PHE A 27 27.10 7.59 -8.32
CA PHE A 27 26.65 7.62 -9.74
C PHE A 27 25.13 7.78 -9.92
N LEU A 28 24.41 8.13 -8.85
CA LEU A 28 22.96 8.30 -8.81
C LEU A 28 22.67 9.80 -8.80
N SER A 29 22.51 10.38 -9.98
CA SER A 29 22.14 11.80 -10.16
C SER A 29 20.74 12.13 -9.63
N GLN A 30 19.89 11.10 -9.51
CA GLN A 30 18.52 11.14 -9.04
C GLN A 30 18.19 9.77 -8.43
N MET A 31 17.37 9.72 -7.38
CA MET A 31 16.82 8.45 -6.91
C MET A 31 15.72 8.03 -7.90
N PRO A 32 15.91 6.95 -8.69
CA PRO A 32 14.89 6.49 -9.62
C PRO A 32 13.77 5.86 -8.79
N ALA A 33 12.74 6.65 -8.48
CA ALA A 33 11.54 6.19 -7.83
C ALA A 33 10.50 5.82 -8.89
N GLU A 34 10.86 4.85 -9.74
CA GLU A 34 10.00 4.35 -10.80
C GLU A 34 8.90 3.49 -10.18
N MET A 35 7.65 3.89 -10.38
CA MET A 35 6.50 3.09 -9.98
C MET A 35 5.90 2.43 -11.21
N GLU A 36 5.91 1.10 -11.22
CA GLU A 36 5.20 0.31 -12.21
C GLU A 36 3.71 0.28 -11.86
N VAL A 37 2.94 1.12 -12.56
CA VAL A 37 1.48 1.24 -12.34
C VAL A 37 0.77 -0.11 -12.49
N ASN A 38 1.28 -0.96 -13.38
CA ASN A 38 0.75 -2.31 -13.59
C ASN A 38 0.86 -3.19 -12.34
N GLU A 39 2.00 -3.14 -11.63
CA GLU A 39 2.20 -3.88 -10.38
C GLU A 39 1.27 -3.36 -9.28
N VAL A 40 1.11 -2.04 -9.17
CA VAL A 40 0.19 -1.43 -8.21
C VAL A 40 -1.23 -1.90 -8.43
N ILE A 41 -1.71 -1.87 -9.68
CA ILE A 41 -3.05 -2.33 -10.05
C ILE A 41 -3.22 -3.82 -9.74
N ALA A 42 -2.24 -4.65 -10.09
CA ALA A 42 -2.28 -6.09 -9.83
C ALA A 42 -2.40 -6.39 -8.32
N VAL A 43 -1.62 -5.71 -7.47
CA VAL A 43 -1.68 -5.86 -6.02
C VAL A 43 -3.02 -5.41 -5.46
N VAL A 44 -3.57 -4.28 -5.93
CA VAL A 44 -4.88 -3.78 -5.49
C VAL A 44 -6.00 -4.78 -5.82
N ILE A 45 -6.03 -5.29 -7.04
CA ILE A 45 -7.04 -6.28 -7.47
C ILE A 45 -6.93 -7.56 -6.64
N MET A 46 -5.71 -8.03 -6.40
CA MET A 46 -5.46 -9.24 -5.62
C MET A 46 -5.90 -9.07 -4.16
N ALA A 47 -5.57 -7.93 -3.53
CA ALA A 47 -5.96 -7.61 -2.18
C ALA A 47 -7.49 -7.52 -2.01
N LEU A 48 -8.18 -6.83 -2.93
CA LEU A 48 -9.64 -6.73 -2.92
C LEU A 48 -10.29 -8.10 -3.09
N SER A 49 -9.81 -8.89 -4.05
CA SER A 49 -10.34 -10.24 -4.32
C SER A 49 -10.17 -11.14 -3.10
N LEU A 50 -9.00 -11.15 -2.47
CA LEU A 50 -8.74 -11.94 -1.27
C LEU A 50 -9.59 -11.47 -0.08
N SER A 51 -9.77 -10.15 0.10
CA SER A 51 -10.63 -9.61 1.17
C SER A 51 -12.08 -10.05 1.01
N VAL A 52 -12.62 -9.99 -0.22
CA VAL A 52 -13.98 -10.45 -0.52
C VAL A 52 -14.11 -11.97 -0.31
N LEU A 53 -13.14 -12.77 -0.80
CA LEU A 53 -13.18 -14.21 -0.63
C LEU A 53 -13.07 -14.65 0.84
N ALA A 54 -12.21 -13.99 1.60
CA ALA A 54 -12.05 -14.25 3.04
C ALA A 54 -13.32 -13.94 3.83
N THR A 55 -14.08 -12.91 3.43
CA THR A 55 -15.34 -12.51 4.09
C THR A 55 -16.55 -13.30 3.60
N LEU A 56 -16.48 -13.90 2.41
CA LEU A 56 -17.57 -14.69 1.84
C LEU A 56 -17.89 -15.94 2.68
N TYR A 57 -16.88 -16.67 3.16
CA TYR A 57 -17.06 -17.87 3.97
C TYR A 57 -17.81 -17.62 5.29
N PRO A 58 -17.38 -16.68 6.17
CA PRO A 58 -18.10 -16.39 7.40
C PRO A 58 -19.47 -15.75 7.13
N ALA A 59 -19.63 -14.90 6.11
CA ALA A 59 -20.92 -14.31 5.77
C ALA A 59 -21.94 -15.36 5.33
N PHE A 60 -21.50 -16.33 4.50
CA PHE A 60 -22.34 -17.45 4.09
C PHE A 60 -22.72 -18.36 5.25
N ARG A 61 -21.77 -18.62 6.16
CA ARG A 61 -22.04 -19.35 7.39
C ARG A 61 -23.06 -18.63 8.28
N ALA A 62 -22.93 -17.31 8.44
CA ALA A 62 -23.85 -16.50 9.24
C ALA A 62 -25.26 -16.44 8.64
N ALA A 63 -25.39 -16.34 7.31
CA ALA A 63 -26.68 -16.32 6.62
C ALA A 63 -27.49 -17.63 6.74
N ARG A 64 -26.84 -18.73 7.10
CA ARG A 64 -27.47 -20.04 7.31
C ARG A 64 -27.76 -20.36 8.78
N LEU A 65 -27.37 -19.49 9.72
CA LEU A 65 -27.76 -19.63 11.12
C LEU A 65 -29.22 -19.18 11.24
N ASP A 66 -30.07 -20.06 11.77
CA ASP A 66 -31.49 -19.75 11.96
C ASP A 66 -31.63 -18.54 12.90
N PRO A 67 -32.29 -17.46 12.48
CA PRO A 67 -32.40 -16.22 13.27
C PRO A 67 -33.16 -16.42 14.60
N VAL A 68 -33.91 -17.53 14.71
CA VAL A 68 -34.72 -17.88 15.88
C VAL A 68 -33.87 -18.40 17.05
N GLU A 69 -32.71 -19.03 16.80
CA GLU A 69 -31.84 -19.52 17.88
C GLU A 69 -31.00 -18.42 18.51
N ALA A 70 -30.59 -17.40 17.75
CA ALA A 70 -29.83 -16.27 18.29
C ALA A 70 -30.64 -15.43 19.30
N LEU A 71 -31.96 -15.32 19.12
CA LEU A 71 -32.88 -14.59 20.01
C LEU A 71 -33.40 -15.42 21.19
N ARG A 72 -33.25 -16.76 21.19
CA ARG A 72 -33.70 -17.63 22.29
C ARG A 72 -32.65 -17.79 23.40
N TYR A 73 -31.44 -17.27 23.18
CA TYR A 73 -30.33 -17.27 24.14
C TYR A 73 -29.99 -15.88 24.72
N GLU A 74 -30.77 -14.84 24.37
CA GLU A 74 -30.90 -13.61 25.17
C GLU A 74 -32.09 -13.75 26.15
#